data_AF-A0A9P4R6K0-F1
#
_entry.id   AF-A0A9P4R6K0-F1
#
_cell.length_a   1.000
_cell.length_b   1.000
_cell.length_c   1.000
_cell.angle_alpha   90.00
_cell.angle_beta   90.00
_cell.angle_gamma   90.00
#
_symmetry.space_group_name_H-M   'P 1'
#
loop_
_entity.id
_entity.type
_entity.pdbx_description
1 polymer ?
#
loop_
_entity_poly.entity_id
_entity_poly.type
_entity_poly.pdbx_seq_one_letter_code
_entity_poly.pdbx_strand_id
1 'polypeptide(L)'
;MTSQYPHPSNTNRVSLDPSATGTPIRIILAADALLTVAFGTGIFLYPHHAASYLALEPSLITPLVETLIQIFAVFMYTIAFKIMLCLPNSRRAIETRIPTFYMLAYSEVLLIAFFTYLFVFKSEKESGISEKAVASAAVNMAPPLAFRVFVLVVKPHWVGRYADGAKRA
;
A
#
# COMPACT_ATOMS: atom_id res chain seq x y z
N MET A 1 -6.85 -6.90 -42.38
CA MET A 1 -5.64 -6.41 -41.69
C MET A 1 -5.78 -6.74 -40.21
N THR A 2 -5.20 -7.85 -39.76
CA THR A 2 -5.12 -8.18 -38.34
C THR A 2 -4.07 -7.26 -37.70
N SER A 3 -4.49 -6.41 -36.76
CA SER A 3 -3.61 -5.54 -35.99
C SER A 3 -2.39 -6.33 -35.49
N GLN A 4 -1.20 -5.93 -35.95
CA GLN A 4 0.09 -6.45 -35.51
C GLN A 4 0.39 -6.09 -34.04
N TYR A 5 -0.42 -5.21 -33.46
CA TYR A 5 -0.35 -4.82 -32.07
C TYR A 5 -1.28 -5.69 -31.23
N PRO A 6 -0.74 -6.45 -30.26
CA PRO A 6 -1.57 -7.21 -29.35
C PRO A 6 -2.46 -6.26 -28.54
N HIS A 7 -3.76 -6.54 -28.54
CA HIS A 7 -4.71 -5.81 -27.71
C HIS A 7 -4.35 -6.04 -26.21
N PRO A 8 -4.50 -5.05 -25.30
CA PRO A 8 -4.18 -5.23 -23.89
C PRO A 8 -5.01 -6.31 -23.16
N SER A 9 -6.09 -6.78 -23.76
CA SER A 9 -6.88 -7.93 -23.29
C SER A 9 -6.44 -9.28 -23.89
N ASN A 10 -5.56 -9.29 -24.89
CA ASN A 10 -4.99 -10.51 -25.43
C ASN A 10 -3.96 -11.04 -24.43
N THR A 11 -4.32 -12.12 -23.75
CA THR A 11 -3.41 -12.96 -22.97
C THR A 11 -2.49 -13.71 -23.93
N ASN A 12 -1.59 -12.99 -24.62
CA ASN A 12 -0.41 -13.63 -25.20
C ASN A 12 0.19 -14.49 -24.09
N ARG A 13 0.45 -15.78 -24.36
CA ARG A 13 0.99 -16.69 -23.35
C ARG A 13 2.32 -16.13 -22.86
N VAL A 14 2.26 -15.46 -21.71
CA VAL A 14 3.41 -14.90 -21.02
C VAL A 14 4.13 -16.07 -20.37
N SER A 15 5.39 -16.31 -20.74
CA SER A 15 6.21 -17.29 -20.04
C SER A 15 6.87 -16.59 -18.87
N LEU A 16 6.58 -17.05 -17.65
CA LEU A 16 7.25 -16.54 -16.46
C LEU A 16 8.71 -17.00 -16.44
N ASP A 17 9.61 -16.13 -16.00
CA ASP A 17 11.00 -16.49 -15.76
C ASP A 17 11.07 -17.42 -14.54
N PRO A 18 11.57 -18.67 -14.67
CA PRO A 18 11.67 -19.60 -13.55
C PRO A 18 12.61 -19.09 -12.44
N SER A 19 13.57 -18.22 -12.76
CA SER A 19 14.46 -17.59 -11.78
C SER A 19 13.85 -16.37 -11.08
N ALA A 20 12.73 -15.85 -11.59
CA ALA A 20 12.05 -14.64 -11.11
C ALA A 20 10.53 -14.76 -11.29
N THR A 21 9.92 -15.75 -10.63
CA THR A 21 8.47 -16.05 -10.75
C THR A 21 7.56 -15.02 -10.07
N GLY A 22 8.12 -14.19 -9.20
CA GLY A 22 7.39 -13.22 -8.39
C GLY A 22 6.52 -13.84 -7.29
N THR A 23 6.62 -15.14 -7.02
CA THR A 23 5.79 -15.79 -5.99
C THR A 23 5.96 -15.18 -4.59
N PRO A 24 7.19 -14.91 -4.10
CA PRO A 24 7.36 -14.32 -2.76
C PRO A 24 6.64 -12.98 -2.62
N ILE A 25 6.78 -12.09 -3.61
CA ILE A 25 6.15 -10.76 -3.53
C ILE A 25 4.64 -10.83 -3.60
N ARG A 26 4.08 -11.79 -4.35
CA ARG A 26 2.63 -11.96 -4.46
C ARG A 26 2.01 -12.40 -3.14
N ILE A 27 2.67 -13.30 -2.40
CA ILE A 27 2.21 -13.73 -1.07
C ILE A 27 2.22 -12.53 -0.12
N ILE A 28 3.31 -11.75 -0.12
CA ILE A 28 3.44 -10.58 0.74
C ILE A 28 2.40 -9.51 0.38
N LEU A 29 2.21 -9.21 -0.90
CA LEU A 29 1.19 -8.26 -1.36
C LEU A 29 -0.23 -8.75 -1.07
N ALA A 30 -0.49 -10.05 -1.10
CA ALA A 30 -1.80 -10.60 -0.74
C ALA A 30 -2.07 -10.42 0.75
N ALA A 31 -1.07 -10.67 1.60
CA ALA A 31 -1.16 -10.39 3.03
C ALA A 31 -1.33 -8.89 3.31
N ASP A 32 -0.58 -8.03 2.63
CA ASP A 32 -0.66 -6.57 2.74
C ASP A 32 -2.06 -6.04 2.36
N ALA A 33 -2.60 -6.52 1.23
CA ALA A 33 -3.96 -6.19 0.81
C ALA A 33 -5.01 -6.66 1.82
N LEU A 34 -4.89 -7.90 2.32
CA LEU A 34 -5.83 -8.45 3.30
C LEU A 34 -5.82 -7.65 4.60
N LEU A 35 -4.63 -7.35 5.13
CA LEU A 35 -4.48 -6.52 6.34
C LEU A 35 -5.04 -5.12 6.11
N THR A 36 -4.73 -4.48 4.98
CA THR A 36 -5.24 -3.15 4.65
C THR A 36 -6.77 -3.13 4.59
N VAL A 37 -7.40 -4.15 4.00
CA VAL A 37 -8.87 -4.28 3.98
C VAL A 37 -9.40 -4.50 5.40
N ALA A 38 -8.81 -5.42 6.17
CA ALA A 38 -9.27 -5.72 7.53
C ALA A 38 -9.19 -4.48 8.45
N PHE A 39 -8.07 -3.76 8.44
CA PHE A 39 -7.92 -2.51 9.18
C PHE A 39 -8.89 -1.43 8.68
N GLY A 40 -9.01 -1.25 7.37
CA GLY A 40 -9.98 -0.33 6.77
C GLY A 40 -11.40 -0.64 7.21
N THR A 41 -11.80 -1.91 7.26
CA THR A 41 -13.12 -2.35 7.72
C THR A 41 -13.34 -2.09 9.20
N GLY A 42 -12.36 -2.37 10.06
CA GLY A 42 -12.44 -2.04 11.48
C GLY A 42 -12.64 -0.55 11.71
N ILE A 43 -11.84 0.29 11.03
CA ILE A 43 -11.92 1.75 11.14
C ILE A 43 -13.25 2.28 10.59
N PHE A 44 -13.71 1.74 9.46
CA PHE A 44 -14.96 2.18 8.81
C PHE A 44 -16.19 1.87 9.67
N LEU A 45 -16.26 0.67 10.25
CA LEU A 45 -17.40 0.22 11.05
C LEU A 45 -17.39 0.76 12.48
N TYR A 46 -16.21 1.02 13.05
CA TYR A 46 -16.05 1.48 14.43
C TYR A 46 -15.18 2.75 14.51
N PRO A 47 -15.60 3.87 13.87
CA PRO A 47 -14.77 5.06 13.75
C PRO A 47 -14.49 5.73 15.09
N HIS A 48 -15.45 5.71 16.02
CA HIS A 48 -15.27 6.22 17.38
C HIS A 48 -14.13 5.51 18.11
N HIS A 49 -14.09 4.18 18.01
CA HIS A 49 -13.06 3.36 18.64
C HIS A 49 -11.70 3.52 17.95
N ALA A 50 -11.68 3.74 16.64
CA ALA A 50 -10.44 4.09 15.94
C ALA A 50 -9.93 5.48 16.35
N ALA A 51 -10.83 6.46 16.49
CA ALA A 51 -10.51 7.82 16.91
C ALA A 51 -9.95 7.87 18.33
N SER A 52 -10.42 7.01 19.24
CA SER A 52 -9.94 7.00 20.63
C SER A 52 -8.49 6.57 20.79
N TYR A 53 -7.91 5.87 19.80
CA TYR A 53 -6.47 5.57 19.79
C TYR A 53 -5.60 6.76 19.34
N LEU A 54 -6.21 7.76 18.70
CA LEU A 54 -5.52 8.94 18.16
C LEU A 54 -5.74 10.17 19.04
N ALA A 55 -7.00 10.40 19.44
CA ALA A 55 -7.42 11.61 20.14
C ALA A 55 -6.76 11.70 21.52
N LEU A 56 -6.29 12.90 21.87
CA LEU A 56 -5.76 13.19 23.20
C LEU A 56 -6.84 13.04 24.28
N GLU A 57 -8.05 13.53 23.99
CA GLU A 57 -9.19 13.50 24.91
C GLU A 57 -10.46 13.03 24.18
N PRO A 58 -11.38 12.32 24.87
CA PRO A 58 -12.66 11.89 24.28
C PRO A 58 -13.54 13.05 23.79
N SER A 59 -13.40 14.24 24.39
CA SER A 59 -14.12 15.47 24.03
C SER A 59 -13.82 15.93 22.59
N LEU A 60 -12.67 15.53 22.04
CA LEU A 60 -12.25 15.87 20.67
C LEU A 60 -12.86 14.93 19.61
N ILE A 61 -13.45 13.80 20.03
CA ILE A 61 -14.09 12.83 19.14
C ILE A 61 -15.49 13.34 18.79
N THR A 62 -15.54 14.22 17.81
CA THR A 62 -16.78 14.77 17.26
C THR A 62 -17.28 13.93 16.09
N PRO A 63 -18.57 14.05 15.69
CA PRO A 63 -19.08 13.37 14.49
C PRO A 63 -18.30 13.72 13.21
N LEU A 64 -17.74 14.93 13.14
CA LEU A 64 -16.86 15.34 12.04
C LEU A 64 -15.59 14.49 12.00
N VAL A 65 -14.93 14.30 13.14
CA VAL A 65 -13.71 13.48 13.26
C VAL A 65 -13.99 12.02 12.89
N GLU A 66 -15.10 11.46 13.37
CA GLU A 66 -15.52 10.10 13.00
C GLU A 66 -15.72 9.97 11.49
N THR A 67 -16.40 10.93 10.87
CA THR A 67 -16.61 10.96 9.41
C THR A 67 -15.28 11.05 8.65
N LEU A 68 -14.34 11.90 9.11
CA LEU A 68 -13.02 12.01 8.50
C LEU A 68 -12.21 10.70 8.60
N ILE A 69 -12.30 10.01 9.73
CA ILE A 69 -11.67 8.70 9.92
C ILE A 69 -12.30 7.63 9.01
N GLN A 70 -13.62 7.67 8.80
CA GLN A 70 -14.27 6.78 7.82
C GLN A 70 -13.84 7.08 6.38
N ILE A 71 -13.67 8.36 6.02
CA ILE A 71 -13.12 8.74 4.71
C ILE A 71 -11.70 8.20 4.56
N PHE A 72 -10.87 8.27 5.61
CA PHE A 72 -9.55 7.65 5.61
C PHE A 72 -9.62 6.13 5.37
N ALA A 73 -10.56 5.43 6.00
CA ALA A 73 -10.78 4.00 5.74
C ALA A 73 -11.17 3.71 4.28
N VAL A 74 -11.97 4.58 3.64
CA VAL A 74 -12.27 4.45 2.21
C VAL A 74 -11.00 4.54 1.37
N PHE A 75 -10.08 5.46 1.69
CA PHE A 75 -8.79 5.53 1.01
C PHE A 75 -7.96 4.25 1.19
N MET A 76 -8.01 3.60 2.35
CA MET A 76 -7.34 2.30 2.56
C MET A 76 -7.86 1.23 1.58
N TYR A 77 -9.16 1.18 1.31
CA TYR A 77 -9.69 0.24 0.30
C TYR A 77 -9.18 0.54 -1.12
N THR A 78 -9.00 1.81 -1.47
CA THR A 78 -8.43 2.16 -2.78
C THR A 78 -6.97 1.71 -2.92
N ILE A 79 -6.21 1.77 -1.83
CA ILE A 79 -4.83 1.26 -1.76
C ILE A 79 -4.84 -0.27 -1.88
N ALA A 80 -5.67 -0.96 -1.09
CA ALA A 80 -5.80 -2.40 -1.15
C ALA A 80 -6.19 -2.90 -2.54
N PHE A 81 -7.13 -2.21 -3.21
CA PHE A 81 -7.52 -2.53 -4.58
C PHE A 81 -6.34 -2.45 -5.56
N LYS A 82 -5.53 -1.37 -5.49
CA LYS A 82 -4.31 -1.26 -6.31
C LYS A 82 -3.30 -2.37 -6.03
N ILE A 83 -3.12 -2.75 -4.75
CA ILE A 83 -2.26 -3.89 -4.38
C ILE A 83 -2.80 -5.19 -4.97
N MET A 84 -4.12 -5.42 -4.91
CA MET A 84 -4.76 -6.61 -5.49
C MET A 84 -4.53 -6.74 -6.99
N LEU A 85 -4.50 -5.62 -7.73
CA LEU A 85 -4.17 -5.62 -9.17
C LEU A 85 -2.74 -6.09 -9.48
N CYS A 86 -1.85 -6.08 -8.50
CA CYS A 86 -0.47 -6.56 -8.63
C CYS A 86 -0.33 -8.07 -8.39
N LEU A 87 -1.37 -8.74 -7.88
CA LEU A 87 -1.34 -10.16 -7.50
C LEU A 87 -1.31 -11.14 -8.68
N PRO A 88 -2.00 -10.93 -9.80
CA PRO A 88 -1.96 -11.87 -10.91
C PRO A 88 -0.54 -11.99 -11.49
N ASN A 89 -0.24 -13.14 -12.12
CA ASN A 89 0.95 -13.32 -12.97
C ASN A 89 0.61 -13.04 -14.43
N SER A 90 0.00 -11.88 -14.68
CA SER A 90 -0.19 -11.34 -16.02
C SER A 90 0.89 -10.28 -16.30
N ARG A 91 1.17 -10.04 -17.58
CA ARG A 91 2.09 -8.97 -18.01
C ARG A 91 1.80 -7.64 -17.32
N ARG A 92 0.54 -7.20 -17.39
CA ARG A 92 0.08 -5.95 -16.79
C ARG A 92 0.32 -5.91 -15.28
N ALA A 93 0.01 -6.99 -14.56
CA ALA A 93 0.22 -7.03 -13.12
C ALA A 93 1.71 -6.96 -12.76
N ILE A 94 2.58 -7.66 -13.50
CA ILE A 94 4.04 -7.61 -13.29
C ILE A 94 4.58 -6.20 -13.55
N GLU A 95 4.22 -5.58 -14.69
CA GLU A 95 4.60 -4.21 -15.02
C GLU A 95 4.08 -3.18 -13.99
N THR A 96 2.92 -3.44 -13.36
CA THR A 96 2.31 -2.55 -12.36
C THR A 96 2.97 -2.64 -10.98
N ARG A 97 3.67 -3.73 -10.65
CA ARG A 97 4.28 -3.92 -9.31
C ARG A 97 5.29 -2.82 -8.98
N ILE A 98 6.20 -2.48 -9.88
CA ILE A 98 7.24 -1.46 -9.61
C ILE A 98 6.61 -0.07 -9.37
N PRO A 99 5.73 0.46 -10.25
CA PRO A 99 5.03 1.72 -9.97
C PRO A 99 4.27 1.71 -8.64
N THR A 100 3.60 0.61 -8.31
CA THR A 100 2.89 0.46 -7.03
C THR A 100 3.84 0.54 -5.84
N PHE A 101 5.03 -0.08 -5.92
CA PHE A 101 6.05 0.01 -4.87
C PHE A 101 6.56 1.44 -4.70
N TYR A 102 6.83 2.17 -5.78
CA TYR A 102 7.23 3.57 -5.70
C TYR A 102 6.13 4.46 -5.12
N MET A 103 4.88 4.28 -5.57
CA MET A 103 3.74 5.04 -5.04
C MET A 103 3.60 4.84 -3.53
N LEU A 104 3.69 3.60 -3.05
CA LEU A 104 3.57 3.26 -1.64
C LEU A 104 4.76 3.78 -0.84
N ALA A 105 5.99 3.55 -1.30
CA ALA A 105 7.19 4.10 -0.66
C ALA A 105 7.16 5.63 -0.55
N TYR A 106 6.72 6.32 -1.60
CA TYR A 106 6.57 7.78 -1.56
C TYR A 106 5.54 8.23 -0.54
N SER A 107 4.37 7.56 -0.49
CA SER A 107 3.35 7.87 0.51
C SER A 107 3.81 7.60 1.94
N GLU A 108 4.56 6.52 2.17
CA GLU A 108 5.14 6.17 3.46
C GLU A 108 6.17 7.21 3.91
N VAL A 109 7.06 7.66 3.02
CA VAL A 109 8.03 8.74 3.32
C VAL A 109 7.30 10.04 3.69
N LEU A 110 6.28 10.43 2.93
CA LEU A 110 5.52 11.64 3.22
C LEU A 110 4.77 11.55 4.55
N LEU A 111 4.16 10.41 4.85
CA LEU A 111 3.44 10.21 6.11
C LEU A 111 4.41 10.17 7.31
N ILE A 112 5.56 9.51 7.19
CA ILE A 112 6.61 9.54 8.22
C ILE A 112 7.09 10.98 8.44
N ALA A 113 7.35 11.73 7.38
CA ALA A 113 7.75 13.13 7.48
C ALA A 113 6.67 13.98 8.15
N PHE A 114 5.39 13.77 7.81
CA PHE A 114 4.27 14.46 8.42
C PHE A 114 4.11 14.14 9.91
N PHE A 115 4.17 12.86 10.31
CA PHE A 115 4.11 12.48 11.72
C PHE A 115 5.33 13.00 12.49
N THR A 116 6.51 12.98 11.89
CA THR A 116 7.71 13.58 12.50
C THR A 116 7.54 15.09 12.66
N TYR A 117 6.96 15.77 11.67
CA TYR A 117 6.65 17.19 11.77
C TYR A 117 5.67 17.48 12.92
N LEU A 118 4.59 16.70 13.04
CA LEU A 118 3.66 16.82 14.16
C LEU A 118 4.36 16.58 15.50
N PHE A 119 5.24 15.57 15.58
CA PHE A 119 5.94 15.24 16.81
C PHE A 119 6.97 16.31 17.23
N VAL A 120 7.70 16.90 16.28
CA VAL A 120 8.80 17.85 16.58
C VAL A 120 8.31 19.29 16.72
N PHE A 121 7.31 19.68 15.92
CA PHE A 121 6.91 21.10 15.80
C PHE A 121 5.52 21.41 16.32
N LYS A 122 4.72 20.40 16.70
CA LYS A 122 3.37 20.60 17.25
C LYS A 122 3.26 19.97 18.64
N SER A 123 2.66 20.71 19.57
CA SER A 123 2.28 20.13 20.87
C SER A 123 1.02 19.26 20.72
N GLU A 124 0.80 18.31 21.64
CA GLU A 124 -0.42 17.48 21.67
C GLU A 124 -1.70 18.33 21.66
N LYS A 125 -1.68 19.49 22.32
CA LYS A 125 -2.82 20.42 22.37
C LYS A 125 -3.10 21.09 21.02
N GLU A 126 -2.06 21.35 20.23
CA GLU A 126 -2.21 21.95 18.90
C GLU A 126 -2.63 20.92 17.84
N SER A 127 -2.11 19.69 17.94
CA SER A 127 -2.43 18.63 16.98
C SER A 127 -3.76 17.93 17.31
N GLY A 128 -4.17 17.92 18.58
CA GLY A 128 -5.29 17.12 19.09
C GLY A 128 -5.01 15.62 19.14
N ILE A 129 -3.77 15.20 18.85
CA ILE A 129 -3.34 13.81 18.75
C ILE A 129 -2.28 13.57 19.83
N SER A 130 -2.36 12.43 20.52
CA SER A 130 -1.30 12.08 21.48
C SER A 130 0.06 11.87 20.80
N GLU A 131 1.13 12.38 21.40
CA GLU A 131 2.51 12.18 20.97
C GLU A 131 2.86 10.70 20.83
N LYS A 132 2.33 9.86 21.72
CA LYS A 132 2.52 8.40 21.64
C LYS A 132 1.89 7.83 20.38
N ALA A 133 0.71 8.31 20.00
CA ALA A 133 0.03 7.87 18.78
C ALA A 133 0.78 8.35 17.53
N VAL A 134 1.26 9.60 17.51
CA VAL A 134 2.06 10.16 16.41
C VAL A 134 3.39 9.40 16.25
N ALA A 135 4.12 9.19 17.35
CA ALA A 135 5.38 8.46 17.33
C ALA A 135 5.17 7.00 16.91
N SER A 136 4.13 6.34 17.44
CA SER A 136 3.76 4.99 17.06
C SER A 136 3.43 4.91 15.57
N ALA A 137 2.67 5.87 15.02
CA ALA A 137 2.34 5.90 13.60
C ALA A 137 3.60 6.00 12.73
N ALA A 138 4.53 6.92 13.05
CA ALA A 138 5.79 7.05 12.32
C ALA A 138 6.64 5.75 12.36
N VAL A 139 6.75 5.14 13.55
CA VAL A 139 7.53 3.90 13.73
C VAL A 139 6.91 2.73 13.00
N ASN A 140 5.57 2.57 13.05
CA ASN A 140 4.88 1.47 12.36
C ASN A 140 4.95 1.58 10.83
N MET A 141 5.23 2.77 10.28
CA MET A 141 5.44 2.96 8.85
C MET A 141 6.87 2.66 8.38
N ALA A 142 7.85 2.56 9.29
CA ALA A 142 9.22 2.27 8.91
C ALA A 142 9.44 0.85 8.35
N PRO A 143 8.88 -0.24 8.94
CA PRO A 143 9.00 -1.59 8.38
C PRO A 143 8.48 -1.75 6.95
N PRO A 144 7.26 -1.30 6.58
CA PRO A 144 6.81 -1.44 5.19
C PRO A 144 7.66 -0.63 4.22
N LEU A 145 8.12 0.58 4.59
CA LEU A 145 9.04 1.38 3.78
C LEU A 145 10.39 0.67 3.57
N ALA A 146 10.99 0.17 4.65
CA ALA A 146 12.24 -0.59 4.58
C ALA A 146 12.08 -1.82 3.67
N PHE A 147 10.93 -2.50 3.75
CA PHE A 147 10.60 -3.60 2.86
C PHE A 147 10.48 -3.15 1.39
N ARG A 148 9.86 -2.00 1.09
CA ARG A 148 9.82 -1.46 -0.28
C ARG A 148 11.22 -1.24 -0.83
N VAL A 149 12.08 -0.57 -0.05
CA VAL A 149 13.47 -0.28 -0.42
C VAL A 149 14.24 -1.57 -0.63
N PHE A 150 14.07 -2.56 0.25
CA PHE A 150 14.70 -3.87 0.12
C PHE A 150 14.30 -4.57 -1.19
N VAL A 151 13.01 -4.59 -1.54
CA VAL A 151 12.55 -5.21 -2.79
C VAL A 151 13.07 -4.45 -4.00
N LEU A 152 13.05 -3.12 -3.99
CA LEU A 152 13.47 -2.31 -5.12
C LEU A 152 14.99 -2.35 -5.37
N VAL A 153 15.80 -2.37 -4.30
CA VAL A 153 17.26 -2.23 -4.39
C VAL A 153 17.98 -3.58 -4.26
N VAL A 154 17.57 -4.41 -3.29
CA VAL A 154 18.32 -5.64 -2.93
C VAL A 154 17.76 -6.88 -3.62
N LYS A 155 16.43 -6.99 -3.75
CA LYS A 155 15.75 -8.14 -4.36
C LYS A 155 14.84 -7.75 -5.54
N PRO A 156 15.32 -7.03 -6.57
CA PRO A 156 14.47 -6.57 -7.68
C PRO A 156 13.88 -7.74 -8.49
N HIS A 157 14.50 -8.92 -8.49
CA HIS A 157 13.96 -10.11 -9.14
C HIS A 157 12.69 -10.66 -8.46
N TRP A 158 12.40 -10.28 -7.21
CA TRP A 158 11.17 -10.68 -6.51
C TRP A 158 9.92 -10.04 -7.11
N VAL A 159 10.06 -8.91 -7.79
CA VAL A 159 8.96 -8.26 -8.52
C VAL A 159 8.40 -9.18 -9.61
N GLY A 160 9.19 -10.12 -10.09
CA GLY A 160 8.83 -11.05 -11.15
C GLY A 160 9.22 -10.53 -12.53
N ARG A 161 9.51 -11.47 -13.43
CA ARG A 161 9.86 -11.20 -14.82
C ARG A 161 9.10 -12.13 -15.74
N TYR A 162 8.95 -11.70 -16.98
CA TYR A 162 8.36 -12.51 -18.01
C TYR A 162 9.08 -12.32 -19.35
N ALA A 163 8.95 -13.33 -20.20
CA ALA A 163 9.32 -13.25 -21.61
C ALA A 163 8.04 -13.10 -22.44
N ASP A 164 8.03 -12.10 -23.33
CA ASP A 164 7.01 -11.99 -24.37
C ASP A 164 7.24 -13.13 -25.39
N GLY A 165 6.25 -14.01 -25.50
CA GLY A 165 6.28 -15.16 -26.40
C GLY A 165 6.21 -14.74 -27.87
N ALA A 166 7.36 -14.39 -28.46
CA ALA A 166 7.59 -14.37 -29.89
C ALA A 166 8.85 -15.17 -30.24
N LYS A 167 8.94 -16.41 -29.76
CA LYS A 167 9.65 -17.45 -30.51
C LYS A 167 8.66 -18.59 -30.75
N ARG A 168 8.02 -18.53 -31.92
CA ARG A 168 7.50 -19.74 -32.57
C ARG A 168 8.73 -20.63 -32.82
N ALA A 169 8.76 -21.79 -32.19
CA ALA A 169 9.47 -22.93 -32.77
C ALA A 169 8.69 -23.40 -34.00
#